data_AF-A0A4V2S4T8-F1
#
_entry.id   AF-A0A4V2S4T8-F1
#
_cell.length_a   1.000
_cell.length_b   1.000
_cell.length_c   1.000
_cell.angle_alpha   90.00
_cell.angle_beta   90.00
_cell.angle_gamma   90.00
#
_symmetry.space_group_name_H-M   'P 1'
#
loop_
_entity.id
_entity.type
_entity.pdbx_description
1 polymer ?
#
loop_
_entity_poly.entity_id
_entity_poly.type
_entity_poly.pdbx_seq_one_letter_code
_entity_poly.pdbx_strand_id
1 'polypeptide(L)'
;MVDGSEDPRVLGVGRAATPFTAEEIRAGCPEGRTTRLRVDVGEEAFVRISRYVECDEAGAVIERTRVALDGSPLGQPEAERETWGELQAHASFPADRTTIESERIDTAIGVFDCLRYTVRDGTTEQVFWFAKDLPGAPIRFLTRTDGQVVMTFSVVDDTIVSG
;
A
#
# COMPACT_ATOMS: atom_id res chain seq x y z
N MET A 1 -23.24 -2.56 -30.44
CA MET A 1 -22.01 -1.80 -30.13
C MET A 1 -21.95 -1.74 -28.61
N VAL A 2 -21.31 -2.73 -27.98
CA VAL A 2 -21.08 -2.71 -26.54
C VAL A 2 -19.79 -1.93 -26.36
N ASP A 3 -19.90 -0.70 -25.86
CA ASP A 3 -18.77 0.11 -25.43
C ASP A 3 -18.27 -0.49 -24.10
N GLY A 4 -17.51 -1.59 -24.23
CA GLY A 4 -17.04 -2.43 -23.15
C GLY A 4 -15.65 -2.03 -22.69
N SER A 5 -15.50 -0.83 -22.11
CA SER A 5 -14.32 -0.58 -21.29
C SER A 5 -14.44 -1.45 -20.05
N GLU A 6 -13.72 -2.57 -20.03
CA GLU A 6 -13.51 -3.35 -18.82
C GLU A 6 -13.02 -2.40 -17.70
N ASP A 7 -13.52 -2.58 -16.48
CA ASP A 7 -13.11 -1.73 -15.35
C ASP A 7 -11.58 -1.84 -15.18
N PRO A 8 -10.81 -0.75 -15.35
CA PRO A 8 -9.35 -0.77 -15.29
C PRO A 8 -8.80 -1.20 -13.92
N ARG A 9 -9.66 -1.29 -12.91
CA ARG A 9 -9.31 -1.83 -11.60
C ARG A 9 -9.28 -3.35 -11.56
N VAL A 10 -9.93 -4.03 -12.50
CA VAL A 10 -9.99 -5.51 -12.58
C VAL A 10 -8.91 -6.02 -13.52
N LEU A 11 -7.79 -6.47 -12.97
CA LEU A 11 -6.61 -6.89 -13.76
C LEU A 11 -6.69 -8.31 -14.35
N GLY A 12 -7.82 -8.99 -14.20
CA GLY A 12 -8.01 -10.33 -14.78
C GLY A 12 -9.25 -11.05 -14.26
N VAL A 13 -9.62 -12.13 -14.94
CA VAL A 13 -10.75 -12.99 -14.54
C VAL A 13 -10.52 -13.55 -13.14
N GLY A 14 -11.54 -13.47 -12.28
CA GLY A 14 -11.47 -13.96 -10.90
C GLY A 14 -10.67 -13.07 -9.95
N ARG A 15 -10.31 -11.85 -10.36
CA ARG A 15 -9.61 -10.87 -9.52
C ARG A 15 -10.58 -9.82 -8.99
N ALA A 16 -10.40 -9.43 -7.73
CA ALA A 16 -11.09 -8.30 -7.15
C ALA A 16 -10.60 -7.00 -7.81
N ALA A 17 -11.46 -5.98 -7.83
CA ALA A 17 -11.07 -4.64 -8.24
C ALA A 17 -10.00 -4.09 -7.29
N THR A 18 -8.93 -3.55 -7.86
CA THR A 18 -7.88 -2.81 -7.15
C THR A 18 -8.43 -1.47 -6.64
N PRO A 19 -7.89 -0.92 -5.53
CA PRO A 19 -8.39 0.33 -4.95
C PRO A 19 -8.16 1.51 -5.89
N PHE A 20 -7.05 1.48 -6.63
CA PHE A 20 -6.63 2.54 -7.54
C PHE A 20 -6.21 1.96 -8.87
N THR A 21 -6.37 2.72 -9.95
CA THR A 21 -5.75 2.42 -11.25
C THR A 21 -4.26 2.74 -11.25
N ALA A 22 -3.50 2.21 -12.21
CA ALA A 22 -2.11 2.62 -12.43
C ALA A 22 -1.96 4.15 -12.63
N GLU A 23 -2.91 4.78 -13.33
CA GLU A 23 -2.91 6.25 -13.52
C GLU A 23 -3.16 7.01 -12.21
N GLU A 24 -4.07 6.53 -11.37
CA GLU A 24 -4.33 7.13 -10.05
C GLU A 24 -3.12 6.98 -9.13
N ILE A 25 -2.44 5.82 -9.15
CA ILE A 25 -1.19 5.61 -8.40
C ILE A 25 -0.12 6.57 -8.92
N ARG A 26 0.06 6.68 -10.24
CA ARG A 26 1.01 7.62 -10.85
C ARG A 26 0.75 9.07 -10.42
N ALA A 27 -0.52 9.49 -10.41
CA ALA A 27 -0.90 10.84 -9.99
C ALA A 27 -0.71 11.07 -8.47
N GLY A 28 -0.98 10.05 -7.64
CA GLY A 28 -0.86 10.13 -6.18
C GLY A 28 0.56 9.90 -5.64
N CYS A 29 1.47 9.35 -6.44
CA CYS A 29 2.83 9.03 -6.05
C CYS A 29 3.87 9.80 -6.89
N PRO A 30 3.90 11.15 -6.81
CA PRO A 30 4.90 11.92 -7.55
C PRO A 30 6.30 11.70 -6.98
N GLU A 31 7.30 12.00 -7.81
CA GLU A 31 8.70 12.07 -7.38
C GLU A 31 8.84 12.99 -6.15
N GLY A 32 9.64 12.56 -5.17
CA GLY A 32 9.82 13.26 -3.91
C GLY A 32 8.82 12.87 -2.82
N ARG A 33 7.72 12.17 -3.14
CA ARG A 33 6.82 11.61 -2.12
C ARG A 33 7.58 10.64 -1.22
N THR A 34 7.47 10.84 0.09
CA THR A 34 8.10 10.03 1.12
C THR A 34 7.05 9.61 2.14
N THR A 35 6.90 8.30 2.34
CA THR A 35 6.00 7.72 3.33
C THR A 35 6.82 7.02 4.41
N ARG A 36 6.55 7.33 5.68
CA ARG A 36 7.13 6.64 6.83
C ARG A 36 6.08 5.73 7.43
N LEU A 37 6.40 4.44 7.54
CA LEU A 37 5.52 3.43 8.11
C LEU A 37 6.16 2.87 9.37
N ARG A 38 5.43 2.89 10.48
CA ARG A 38 5.77 2.04 11.61
C ARG A 38 5.37 0.61 11.27
N VAL A 39 6.29 -0.32 11.41
CA VAL A 39 6.08 -1.75 11.21
C VAL A 39 6.31 -2.45 12.53
N ASP A 40 5.34 -3.24 12.98
CA ASP A 40 5.41 -4.09 14.17
C ASP A 40 5.30 -5.55 13.72
N VAL A 41 6.29 -6.38 14.05
CA VAL A 41 6.36 -7.81 13.73
C VAL A 41 6.71 -8.59 15.00
N GLY A 42 5.74 -9.31 15.56
CA GLY A 42 5.89 -9.92 16.88
C GLY A 42 6.24 -8.87 17.95
N GLU A 43 7.39 -9.03 18.61
CA GLU A 43 7.90 -8.09 19.62
C GLU A 43 8.83 -7.01 19.03
N GLU A 44 9.16 -7.11 17.74
CA GLU A 44 10.05 -6.18 17.06
C GLU A 44 9.26 -5.05 16.40
N ALA A 45 9.83 -3.85 16.42
CA ALA A 45 9.27 -2.71 15.72
C ALA A 45 10.35 -1.84 15.10
N PHE A 46 10.09 -1.35 13.89
CA PHE A 46 10.98 -0.47 13.14
C PHE A 46 10.17 0.50 12.28
N VAL A 47 10.84 1.50 11.71
CA VAL A 47 10.24 2.39 10.72
C VAL A 47 10.80 2.05 9.35
N ARG A 48 9.90 1.78 8.39
CA ARG A 48 10.24 1.72 6.97
C ARG A 48 9.96 3.09 6.35
N ILE A 49 10.93 3.62 5.64
CA ILE A 49 10.80 4.86 4.86
C ILE A 49 10.81 4.45 3.40
N SER A 50 9.75 4.78 2.68
CA SER A 50 9.62 4.57 1.23
C SER A 50 9.63 5.91 0.53
N ARG A 51 10.51 6.11 -0.44
CA ARG A 51 10.62 7.35 -1.21
C ARG A 51 10.59 7.06 -2.70
N TYR A 52 9.75 7.81 -3.43
CA TYR A 52 9.76 7.85 -4.89
C TYR A 52 10.90 8.78 -5.32
N VAL A 53 11.98 8.24 -5.88
CA VAL A 53 13.21 9.00 -6.18
C VAL A 53 13.35 9.37 -7.65
N GLU A 54 12.80 8.57 -8.55
CA GLU A 54 12.72 8.87 -9.99
C GLU A 54 11.34 8.40 -10.47
N CYS A 55 10.60 9.24 -11.20
CA CYS A 55 9.30 8.86 -11.76
C CYS A 55 9.21 9.22 -13.25
N ASP A 56 8.69 8.28 -14.04
CA ASP A 56 8.44 8.47 -15.46
C ASP A 56 7.02 8.00 -15.85
N GLU A 57 6.73 7.99 -17.15
CA GLU A 57 5.43 7.55 -17.64
C GLU A 57 5.15 6.05 -17.39
N ALA A 58 6.18 5.22 -17.36
CA ALA A 58 6.07 3.77 -17.22
C ALA A 58 6.10 3.31 -15.75
N GLY A 59 6.80 4.01 -14.87
CA GLY A 59 6.95 3.60 -13.47
C GLY A 59 7.74 4.56 -12.59
N ALA A 60 8.22 4.03 -11.48
CA ALA A 60 9.05 4.76 -10.53
C ALA A 60 10.17 3.90 -9.96
N VAL A 61 11.26 4.55 -9.57
CA VAL A 61 12.26 3.99 -8.67
C VAL A 61 11.85 4.32 -7.24
N ILE A 62 11.69 3.29 -6.41
CA ILE A 62 11.30 3.41 -5.01
C ILE A 62 12.49 2.99 -4.14
N GLU A 63 13.01 3.94 -3.37
CA GLU A 63 14.00 3.69 -2.33
C GLU A 63 13.31 3.31 -1.02
N ARG A 64 13.80 2.27 -0.36
CA ARG A 64 13.29 1.75 0.90
C ARG A 64 14.42 1.67 1.91
N THR A 65 14.26 2.37 3.03
CA THR A 65 15.20 2.35 4.16
C THR A 65 14.49 1.82 5.40
N ARG A 66 15.20 1.03 6.22
CA ARG A 66 14.72 0.60 7.53
C ARG A 66 15.54 1.28 8.61
N VAL A 67 14.86 1.85 9.60
CA VAL A 67 15.48 2.45 10.78
C VAL A 67 14.83 1.92 12.04
N ALA A 68 15.60 1.78 13.12
CA ALA A 68 15.08 1.46 14.43
C ALA A 68 14.24 2.63 14.97
N LEU A 69 13.55 2.42 16.09
CA LEU A 69 12.69 3.44 16.69
C LEU A 69 13.45 4.68 17.19
N ASP A 70 14.75 4.54 17.45
CA ASP A 70 15.65 5.66 17.78
C ASP A 70 16.20 6.40 16.54
N GLY A 71 15.85 5.94 15.34
CA GLY A 71 16.30 6.50 14.07
C GLY A 71 17.61 5.92 13.51
N SER A 72 18.26 4.99 14.22
CA SER A 72 19.46 4.33 13.72
C SER A 72 19.16 3.42 12.50
N PRO A 73 20.02 3.39 11.47
CA PRO A 73 19.78 2.56 10.30
C PRO A 73 19.91 1.07 10.64
N LEU A 74 18.97 0.25 10.14
CA LEU A 74 18.95 -1.21 10.31
C LEU A 74 19.49 -1.97 9.09
N GLY A 75 20.02 -1.24 8.10
CA GLY A 75 20.54 -1.78 6.86
C GLY A 75 20.86 -0.70 5.85
N GLN A 76 21.35 -1.10 4.68
CA GLN A 76 21.51 -0.19 3.55
C GLN A 76 20.16 0.09 2.89
N PRO A 77 19.95 1.30 2.34
CA PRO A 77 18.79 1.56 1.49
C PRO A 77 18.76 0.60 0.29
N GLU A 78 17.57 0.13 -0.03
CA GLU A 78 17.29 -0.71 -1.20
C GLU A 78 16.50 0.13 -2.22
N ALA A 79 16.91 0.16 -3.47
CA ALA A 79 16.18 0.84 -4.54
C ALA A 79 15.72 -0.16 -5.59
N GLU A 80 14.46 -0.09 -5.98
CA GLU A 80 13.85 -0.97 -6.97
C GLU A 80 13.00 -0.17 -7.95
N ARG A 81 13.05 -0.54 -9.23
CA ARG A 81 12.18 0.04 -10.25
C ARG A 81 10.94 -0.82 -10.41
N GLU A 82 9.77 -0.20 -10.29
CA GLU A 82 8.47 -0.83 -10.50
C GLU A 82 7.64 0.00 -11.48
N THR A 83 6.93 -0.67 -12.37
CA THR A 83 5.94 -0.04 -13.25
C THR A 83 4.68 0.32 -12.46
N TRP A 84 3.93 1.31 -12.96
CA TRP A 84 2.64 1.67 -12.35
C TRP A 84 1.64 0.50 -12.36
N GLY A 85 1.73 -0.37 -13.37
CA GLY A 85 0.94 -1.60 -13.45
C GLY A 85 1.33 -2.65 -12.42
N GLU A 86 2.63 -2.83 -12.15
CA GLU A 86 3.12 -3.71 -11.07
C GLU A 86 2.65 -3.21 -9.69
N LEU A 87 2.75 -1.90 -9.46
CA LEU A 87 2.24 -1.28 -8.23
C LEU A 87 0.73 -1.47 -8.06
N GLN A 88 -0.05 -1.34 -9.14
CA GLN A 88 -1.48 -1.65 -9.13
C GLN A 88 -1.73 -3.14 -8.82
N ALA A 89 -0.94 -4.03 -9.42
CA ALA A 89 -1.08 -5.47 -9.27
C ALA A 89 -0.86 -5.97 -7.84
N HIS A 90 -0.11 -5.24 -7.01
CA HIS A 90 0.05 -5.54 -5.58
C HIS A 90 -1.28 -5.63 -4.80
N ALA A 91 -2.31 -4.90 -5.23
CA ALA A 91 -3.63 -4.92 -4.61
C ALA A 91 -4.66 -5.74 -5.41
N SER A 92 -4.22 -6.45 -6.44
CA SER A 92 -5.05 -7.40 -7.16
C SER A 92 -5.09 -8.68 -6.33
N PHE A 93 -6.26 -9.03 -5.78
CA PHE A 93 -6.44 -10.22 -4.94
C PHE A 93 -7.46 -11.16 -5.57
N PRO A 94 -7.47 -12.47 -5.23
CA PRO A 94 -8.52 -13.39 -5.69
C PRO A 94 -9.90 -12.91 -5.19
N ALA A 95 -10.87 -12.78 -6.09
CA ALA A 95 -12.19 -12.22 -5.79
C ALA A 95 -12.98 -13.10 -4.80
N ASP A 96 -12.85 -14.42 -4.92
CA ASP A 96 -13.51 -15.41 -4.06
C ASP A 96 -12.99 -15.41 -2.60
N ARG A 97 -11.86 -14.76 -2.36
CA ARG A 97 -11.18 -14.68 -1.05
C ARG A 97 -11.13 -13.27 -0.48
N THR A 98 -11.68 -12.30 -1.17
CA THR A 98 -11.54 -10.88 -0.83
C THR A 98 -12.90 -10.25 -0.54
N THR A 99 -13.04 -9.63 0.62
CA THR A 99 -14.17 -8.74 0.93
C THR A 99 -13.69 -7.30 0.95
N ILE A 100 -14.41 -6.40 0.29
CA ILE A 100 -14.10 -4.97 0.22
C ILE A 100 -15.24 -4.19 0.87
N GLU A 101 -14.90 -3.36 1.84
CA GLU A 101 -15.88 -2.58 2.61
C GLU A 101 -15.41 -1.13 2.71
N SER A 102 -16.35 -0.17 2.78
CA SER A 102 -15.97 1.21 3.13
C SER A 102 -15.85 1.33 4.65
N GLU A 103 -14.78 1.97 5.11
CA GLU A 103 -14.53 2.17 6.54
C GLU A 103 -13.84 3.52 6.75
N ARG A 104 -14.24 4.25 7.79
CA ARG A 104 -13.57 5.48 8.21
C ARG A 104 -12.65 5.19 9.39
N ILE A 105 -11.37 5.52 9.28
CA ILE A 105 -10.37 5.25 10.33
C ILE A 105 -9.63 6.51 10.76
N ASP A 106 -9.25 6.55 12.04
CA ASP A 106 -8.35 7.54 12.62
C ASP A 106 -6.90 6.99 12.62
N THR A 107 -5.95 7.84 12.25
CA THR A 107 -4.53 7.51 12.06
C THR A 107 -3.63 8.67 12.48
N ALA A 108 -2.33 8.40 12.61
CA ALA A 108 -1.34 9.42 12.94
C ALA A 108 -1.25 10.55 11.90
N ILE A 109 -1.64 10.29 10.65
CA ILE A 109 -1.63 11.27 9.55
C ILE A 109 -3.01 11.88 9.26
N GLY A 110 -4.01 11.61 10.13
CA GLY A 110 -5.36 12.17 10.02
C GLY A 110 -6.47 11.11 9.91
N VAL A 111 -7.69 11.58 9.60
CA VAL A 111 -8.88 10.75 9.48
C VAL A 111 -9.22 10.53 8.01
N PHE A 112 -9.37 9.28 7.59
CA PHE A 112 -9.56 8.91 6.20
C PHE A 112 -10.80 8.04 5.98
N ASP A 113 -11.48 8.26 4.86
CA ASP A 113 -12.41 7.31 4.30
C ASP A 113 -11.63 6.29 3.45
N CYS A 114 -11.71 5.03 3.82
CA CYS A 114 -10.92 3.95 3.25
C CYS A 114 -11.78 2.92 2.53
N LEU A 115 -11.13 2.19 1.63
CA LEU A 115 -11.53 0.83 1.26
C LEU A 115 -10.75 -0.14 2.15
N ARG A 116 -11.47 -0.89 3.00
CA ARG A 116 -10.92 -2.01 3.76
C ARG A 116 -11.03 -3.28 2.93
N TYR A 117 -9.89 -3.83 2.56
CA TYR A 117 -9.79 -5.16 1.94
C TYR A 117 -9.51 -6.16 3.04
N THR A 118 -10.24 -7.26 3.06
CA THR A 118 -9.93 -8.43 3.89
C THR A 118 -9.75 -9.63 2.99
N VAL A 119 -8.53 -10.14 2.92
CA VAL A 119 -8.12 -11.27 2.06
C VAL A 119 -7.86 -12.48 2.95
N ARG A 120 -8.51 -13.61 2.66
CA ARG A 120 -8.41 -14.83 3.47
C ARG A 120 -7.80 -15.97 2.68
N ASP A 121 -6.73 -16.57 3.22
CA ASP A 121 -6.09 -17.75 2.65
C ASP A 121 -5.73 -18.74 3.76
N GLY A 122 -6.50 -19.83 3.85
CA GLY A 122 -6.37 -20.82 4.92
C GLY A 122 -6.54 -20.17 6.30
N THR A 123 -5.49 -20.26 7.13
CA THR A 123 -5.46 -19.68 8.48
C THR A 123 -4.95 -18.24 8.52
N THR A 124 -4.57 -17.70 7.36
CA THR A 124 -4.04 -16.33 7.24
C THR A 124 -5.12 -15.38 6.76
N GLU A 125 -5.27 -14.25 7.47
CA GLU A 125 -6.11 -13.13 7.09
C GLU A 125 -5.24 -11.88 6.95
N GLN A 126 -5.29 -11.22 5.81
CA GLN A 126 -4.63 -9.94 5.58
C GLN A 126 -5.69 -8.85 5.45
N VAL A 127 -5.49 -7.75 6.17
CA VAL A 127 -6.40 -6.61 6.12
C VAL A 127 -5.64 -5.36 5.71
N PHE A 128 -6.11 -4.69 4.67
CA PHE A 128 -5.51 -3.49 4.11
C PHE A 128 -6.52 -2.36 4.16
N TRP A 129 -6.08 -1.17 4.56
CA TRP A 129 -6.88 0.05 4.48
C TRP A 129 -6.24 1.00 3.47
N PHE A 130 -6.89 1.17 2.33
CA PHE A 130 -6.49 2.12 1.29
C PHE A 130 -7.31 3.40 1.46
N ALA A 131 -6.66 4.52 1.77
CA ALA A 131 -7.34 5.82 1.87
C ALA A 131 -7.73 6.31 0.49
N LYS A 132 -9.03 6.57 0.25
CA LYS A 132 -9.56 6.91 -1.07
C LYS A 132 -8.90 8.16 -1.67
N ASP A 133 -8.50 9.10 -0.81
CA ASP A 133 -7.87 10.37 -1.19
C ASP A 133 -6.32 10.32 -1.18
N LEU A 134 -5.71 9.17 -0.88
CA LEU A 134 -4.26 8.95 -1.00
C LEU A 134 -3.97 7.71 -1.85
N PRO A 135 -4.04 7.81 -3.19
CA PRO A 135 -3.65 6.72 -4.07
C PRO A 135 -2.23 6.21 -3.80
N GLY A 136 -2.05 4.90 -3.86
CA GLY A 136 -0.77 4.23 -3.60
C GLY A 136 -0.90 3.06 -2.61
N ALA A 137 0.11 2.91 -1.75
CA ALA A 137 0.16 1.87 -0.73
C ALA A 137 -0.95 2.05 0.33
N PRO A 138 -1.36 0.97 1.04
CA PRO A 138 -2.31 1.10 2.13
C PRO A 138 -1.75 1.99 3.24
N ILE A 139 -2.62 2.74 3.92
CA ILE A 139 -2.23 3.58 5.08
C ILE A 139 -2.19 2.78 6.39
N ARG A 140 -2.82 1.61 6.40
CA ARG A 140 -2.74 0.62 7.47
C ARG A 140 -2.82 -0.78 6.88
N PHE A 141 -2.12 -1.71 7.52
CA PHE A 141 -2.13 -3.12 7.19
C PHE A 141 -1.99 -3.96 8.45
N LEU A 142 -2.61 -5.12 8.45
CA LEU A 142 -2.27 -6.18 9.39
C LEU A 142 -2.40 -7.56 8.76
N THR A 143 -1.61 -8.49 9.29
CA THR A 143 -1.74 -9.92 9.04
C THR A 143 -2.13 -10.61 10.33
N ARG A 144 -3.13 -11.47 10.26
CA ARG A 144 -3.44 -12.46 11.29
C ARG A 144 -3.12 -13.86 10.79
N THR A 145 -2.55 -14.68 11.64
CA THR A 145 -2.40 -16.12 11.44
C THR A 145 -2.99 -16.83 12.64
N ASP A 146 -3.89 -17.78 12.42
CA ASP A 146 -4.60 -18.49 13.49
C ASP A 146 -5.30 -17.54 14.50
N GLY A 147 -5.83 -16.43 13.98
CA GLY A 147 -6.51 -15.39 14.77
C GLY A 147 -5.59 -14.43 15.53
N GLN A 148 -4.27 -14.66 15.54
CA GLN A 148 -3.28 -13.80 16.20
C GLN A 148 -2.67 -12.81 15.22
N VAL A 149 -2.54 -11.54 15.62
CA VAL A 149 -1.86 -10.52 14.81
C VAL A 149 -0.35 -10.80 14.83
N VAL A 150 0.23 -11.06 13.66
CA VAL A 150 1.67 -11.38 13.52
C VAL A 150 2.47 -10.22 12.94
N MET A 151 1.80 -9.33 12.20
CA MET A 151 2.40 -8.14 11.61
C MET A 151 1.36 -7.03 11.52
N THR A 152 1.78 -5.81 11.80
CA THR A 152 1.02 -4.60 11.43
C THR A 152 1.95 -3.58 10.81
N PHE A 153 1.42 -2.72 9.96
CA PHE A 153 2.03 -1.43 9.73
C PHE A 153 0.98 -0.33 9.70
N SER A 154 1.40 0.88 10.05
CA SER A 154 0.61 2.10 9.86
C SER A 154 1.51 3.22 9.36
N VAL A 155 0.98 4.02 8.43
CA VAL A 155 1.64 5.26 8.01
C VAL A 155 1.62 6.24 9.18
N VAL A 156 2.79 6.76 9.51
CA VAL A 156 3.00 7.73 10.60
C VAL A 156 3.38 9.12 10.09
N ASP A 157 3.78 9.21 8.82
CA ASP A 157 4.10 10.45 8.12
C ASP A 157 4.01 10.19 6.61
N ASP A 158 3.43 11.13 5.85
CA ASP A 158 3.39 11.11 4.39
C ASP A 158 3.61 12.54 3.90
N THR A 159 4.70 12.77 3.19
CA THR A 159 5.13 14.10 2.77
C THR A 159 5.52 14.11 1.31
N ILE A 160 5.28 15.24 0.64
CA ILE A 160 5.79 15.52 -0.69
C ILE A 160 6.71 16.71 -0.54
N VAL A 161 8.02 16.49 -0.64
CA VAL A 161 8.98 17.60 -0.63
C VAL A 161 9.11 18.09 -2.07
N SER A 162 8.45 19.19 -2.38
CA SER A 162 8.71 19.95 -3.61
C SER A 162 10.12 20.54 -3.51
N GLY A 163 11.03 20.08 -4.36
CA GLY A 163 12.32 20.73 -4.58
C GLY A 163 12.20 22.07 -5.29
#